data_AF-A0A3N2DY40-F1
#
_entry.id   AF-A0A3N2DY40-F1
#
_cell.length_a   1.000
_cell.length_b   1.000
_cell.length_c   1.000
_cell.angle_alpha   90.00
_cell.angle_beta   90.00
_cell.angle_gamma   90.00
#
_symmetry.space_group_name_H-M   'P 1'
#
loop_
_entity.id
_entity.type
_entity.pdbx_description
1 polymer ?
#
loop_
_entity_poly.entity_id
_entity_poly.type
_entity_poly.pdbx_seq_one_letter_code
_entity_poly.pdbx_strand_id
1 'polypeptide(L)'
;MSVWSKITLISLLITLALSFIVNHLYWLLPSTLLTLISAFYTQRNANNELNDYCATLGKVCSLLLLSGLSIYTLNAMQSPESRQQRAIAADARTTYLALHRYLIEHQQAPNTMSQLYEVDRYGDPYLEQTLLDPWQQRYRLDEQQGQTVLVSNGPDQKRYSDDDITTVVERSYY
;
A
#
# COMPACT_ATOMS: atom_id res chain seq x y z
N MET A 1 -36.39 2.53 -13.22
CA MET A 1 -34.97 2.72 -12.85
C MET A 1 -34.77 4.17 -12.41
N SER A 2 -34.29 4.39 -11.18
CA SER A 2 -34.03 5.73 -10.66
C SER A 2 -32.78 6.34 -11.33
N VAL A 3 -32.72 7.67 -11.39
CA VAL A 3 -31.57 8.41 -11.96
C VAL A 3 -30.25 8.00 -11.29
N TRP A 4 -30.29 7.76 -9.98
CA TRP A 4 -29.16 7.28 -9.19
C TRP A 4 -28.65 5.90 -9.64
N SER A 5 -29.52 4.98 -10.05
CA SER A 5 -29.09 3.66 -10.55
C SER A 5 -28.41 3.73 -11.92
N LYS A 6 -28.68 4.78 -12.71
CA LYS A 6 -28.01 5.00 -14.00
C LYS A 6 -26.60 5.57 -13.80
N ILE A 7 -26.44 6.48 -12.84
CA ILE A 7 -25.15 7.10 -12.52
C ILE A 7 -24.17 6.06 -11.96
N THR A 8 -24.62 5.19 -11.06
CA THR A 8 -23.78 4.12 -10.50
C THR A 8 -23.38 3.10 -11.57
N LEU A 9 -24.28 2.75 -12.48
CA LEU A 9 -23.99 1.85 -13.60
C LEU A 9 -22.95 2.45 -14.56
N ILE A 10 -23.06 3.74 -14.88
CA ILE A 10 -22.10 4.45 -15.75
C ILE A 10 -20.73 4.53 -15.07
N SER A 11 -20.68 4.85 -13.78
CA SER A 11 -19.42 4.89 -13.01
C SER A 11 -18.75 3.51 -12.94
N LEU A 12 -19.52 2.44 -12.75
CA LEU A 12 -19.03 1.06 -12.77
C LEU A 12 -18.45 0.69 -14.14
N LEU A 13 -19.15 1.02 -15.22
CA LEU A 13 -18.70 0.76 -16.60
C LEU A 13 -17.41 1.52 -16.94
N ILE A 14 -17.30 2.77 -16.51
CA ILE A 14 -16.07 3.56 -16.69
C ILE A 14 -14.91 2.94 -15.91
N THR A 15 -15.14 2.51 -14.68
CA THR A 15 -14.11 1.90 -13.82
C THR A 15 -13.63 0.57 -14.40
N LEU A 16 -14.54 -0.27 -14.89
CA LEU A 16 -14.23 -1.52 -15.58
C LEU A 16 -13.46 -1.28 -16.88
N ALA A 17 -13.85 -0.27 -17.67
CA ALA A 17 -13.14 0.09 -18.90
C ALA A 17 -11.72 0.59 -18.61
N LEU A 18 -11.53 1.43 -17.59
CA LEU A 18 -10.20 1.90 -17.16
C LEU A 18 -9.32 0.76 -16.64
N SER A 19 -9.86 -0.14 -15.82
CA SER A 19 -9.12 -1.34 -15.37
C SER A 19 -8.74 -2.25 -16.55
N PHE A 20 -9.62 -2.42 -17.52
CA PHE A 20 -9.34 -3.22 -18.72
C PHE A 20 -8.22 -2.59 -19.57
N ILE A 21 -8.28 -1.27 -19.78
CA ILE A 21 -7.25 -0.51 -20.51
C ILE A 21 -5.91 -0.60 -19.79
N VAL A 22 -5.86 -0.35 -18.48
CA VAL A 22 -4.61 -0.39 -17.69
C VAL A 22 -4.03 -1.80 -17.67
N ASN A 23 -4.87 -2.82 -17.48
CA ASN A 23 -4.42 -4.21 -17.41
C ASN A 23 -3.92 -4.70 -18.78
N HIS A 24 -4.52 -4.28 -19.90
CA HIS A 24 -4.06 -4.68 -21.24
C HIS A 24 -2.93 -3.82 -21.82
N LEU A 25 -2.83 -2.53 -21.49
CA LEU A 25 -1.67 -1.71 -21.88
C LEU A 25 -0.37 -2.21 -21.24
N TYR A 26 -0.44 -2.75 -20.01
CA TYR A 26 0.74 -3.26 -19.30
C TYR A 26 1.39 -4.46 -20.00
N TRP A 27 0.59 -5.29 -20.69
CA TRP A 27 1.09 -6.43 -21.50
C TRP A 27 1.62 -6.01 -22.87
N LEU A 28 1.15 -4.89 -23.41
CA LEU A 28 1.58 -4.36 -24.71
C LEU A 28 2.86 -3.52 -24.62
N LEU A 29 3.15 -2.90 -23.47
CA LEU A 29 4.33 -2.05 -23.29
C LEU A 29 5.66 -2.78 -23.50
N PRO A 30 5.90 -4.01 -23.01
CA PRO A 30 7.19 -4.69 -23.22
C PRO A 30 7.35 -5.19 -24.66
N SER A 31 6.28 -5.67 -25.28
CA SER A 31 6.29 -6.28 -26.63
C SER A 31 6.39 -5.23 -27.74
N THR A 32 5.74 -4.07 -27.57
CA THR A 32 5.89 -2.91 -28.46
C THR A 32 7.27 -2.27 -28.34
N LEU A 33 7.84 -2.24 -27.13
CA LEU A 33 9.19 -1.73 -26.89
C LEU A 33 10.26 -2.68 -27.45
N LEU A 34 10.05 -4.00 -27.38
CA LEU A 34 10.92 -4.98 -28.04
C LEU A 34 10.85 -4.91 -29.57
N THR A 35 9.66 -4.70 -30.14
CA THR A 35 9.48 -4.54 -31.60
C THR A 35 10.04 -3.21 -32.11
N LEU A 36 9.95 -2.14 -31.32
CA LEU A 36 10.64 -0.86 -31.60
C LEU A 36 12.17 -1.02 -31.56
N ILE A 37 12.72 -1.74 -30.58
CA ILE A 37 14.16 -2.05 -30.51
C ILE A 37 14.59 -2.94 -31.68
N SER A 38 13.77 -3.92 -32.06
CA SER A 38 14.04 -4.78 -33.21
C SER A 38 14.00 -4.01 -34.53
N ALA A 39 13.00 -3.16 -34.74
CA ALA A 39 12.91 -2.29 -35.92
C ALA A 39 14.11 -1.32 -36.00
N PHE A 40 14.54 -0.80 -34.85
CA PHE A 40 15.74 0.04 -34.71
C PHE A 40 17.03 -0.70 -35.10
N TYR A 41 17.15 -1.99 -34.77
CA TYR A 41 18.32 -2.79 -35.15
C TYR A 41 18.36 -3.12 -36.64
N THR A 42 17.20 -3.34 -37.27
CA THR A 42 17.10 -3.66 -38.71
C THR A 42 17.31 -2.43 -39.60
N GLN A 43 17.00 -1.23 -39.09
CA GLN A 43 17.18 0.04 -39.79
C GLN A 43 18.61 0.62 -39.68
N ARG A 44 19.53 -0.14 -39.10
CA ARG A 44 20.97 0.20 -38.98
C ARG A 44 21.75 0.24 -40.30
N ASN A 45 21.13 -0.10 -41.45
CA ASN A 45 21.86 -0.35 -42.70
C ASN A 45 21.67 0.67 -43.83
N ALA A 46 21.25 1.90 -43.53
CA ALA A 46 21.23 2.96 -44.54
C ALA A 46 21.65 4.31 -43.96
N ASN A 47 22.83 4.75 -44.37
CA ASN A 47 23.45 6.03 -44.03
C ASN A 47 22.53 7.21 -44.45
N ASN A 48 21.80 7.80 -43.51
CA ASN A 48 21.35 9.22 -43.50
C ASN A 48 20.61 9.64 -42.20
N GLU A 49 20.62 8.81 -41.17
CA GLU A 49 19.88 9.04 -39.93
C GLU A 49 20.81 9.66 -38.88
N LEU A 50 20.78 10.98 -38.64
CA LEU A 50 21.39 11.56 -37.44
C LEU A 50 20.46 12.60 -36.81
N ASN A 51 19.80 13.41 -37.66
CA ASN A 51 18.71 14.29 -37.25
C ASN A 51 17.47 13.53 -36.77
N ASP A 52 17.11 12.41 -37.40
CA ASP A 52 15.97 11.61 -36.99
C ASP A 52 16.23 10.85 -35.67
N TYR A 53 17.50 10.52 -35.38
CA TYR A 53 17.88 9.95 -34.09
C TYR A 53 17.74 10.95 -32.94
N CYS A 54 18.22 12.20 -33.10
CA CYS A 54 18.02 13.23 -32.08
C CYS A 54 16.53 13.52 -31.84
N ALA A 55 15.73 13.57 -32.90
CA ALA A 55 14.28 13.79 -32.80
C ALA A 55 13.56 12.62 -32.10
N THR A 56 13.94 11.38 -32.39
CA THR A 56 13.28 10.19 -31.84
C THR A 56 13.74 9.89 -30.41
N LEU A 57 15.02 10.08 -30.09
CA LEU A 57 15.54 9.97 -28.73
C LEU A 57 14.96 11.05 -27.82
N GLY A 58 14.80 12.28 -28.35
CA GLY A 58 14.07 13.35 -27.68
C GLY A 58 12.62 12.98 -27.34
N LYS A 59 11.90 12.32 -28.26
CA LYS A 59 10.54 11.83 -28.01
C LYS A 59 10.50 10.77 -26.91
N VAL A 60 11.41 9.79 -26.93
CA VAL A 60 11.48 8.74 -25.89
C VAL A 60 11.80 9.35 -24.52
N CYS A 61 12.79 10.26 -24.45
CA CYS A 61 13.12 10.95 -23.21
C CYS A 61 11.96 11.79 -22.67
N SER A 62 11.20 12.47 -23.54
CA SER A 62 10.04 13.26 -23.14
C SER A 62 8.90 12.41 -22.57
N LEU A 63 8.65 11.23 -23.15
CA LEU A 63 7.65 10.28 -22.63
C LEU A 63 8.06 9.72 -21.27
N LEU A 64 9.34 9.39 -21.08
CA LEU A 64 9.86 8.95 -19.78
C LEU A 64 9.72 10.06 -18.72
N LEU A 65 10.07 11.30 -19.05
CA LEU A 65 9.91 12.44 -18.15
C LEU A 65 8.45 12.70 -17.77
N LEU A 66 7.53 12.65 -18.74
CA LEU A 66 6.09 12.83 -18.49
C LEU A 66 5.51 11.70 -17.62
N SER A 67 5.95 10.46 -17.83
CA SER A 67 5.53 9.32 -16.99
C SER A 67 6.09 9.40 -15.56
N GLY A 68 7.33 9.88 -15.40
CA GLY A 68 7.91 10.11 -14.07
C GLY A 68 7.18 11.23 -13.32
N LEU A 69 6.83 12.32 -14.01
CA LEU A 69 6.08 13.43 -13.43
C LEU A 69 4.66 13.04 -13.02
N SER A 70 3.96 12.22 -13.82
CA SER A 70 2.60 11.78 -13.50
C SER A 70 2.57 10.85 -12.28
N ILE A 71 3.54 9.95 -12.13
CA ILE A 71 3.68 9.11 -10.93
C ILE A 71 3.99 9.97 -9.70
N TYR A 72 4.85 10.97 -9.85
CA TYR A 72 5.18 11.91 -8.77
C TYR A 72 3.96 12.72 -8.33
N THR A 73 3.16 13.25 -9.26
CA THR A 73 1.95 14.01 -8.92
C THR A 73 0.87 13.13 -8.29
N LEU A 74 0.68 11.89 -8.75
CA LEU A 74 -0.23 10.93 -8.14
C LEU A 74 0.16 10.60 -6.69
N ASN A 75 1.45 10.44 -6.40
CA ASN A 75 1.94 10.22 -5.05
C ASN A 75 1.86 11.48 -4.18
N ALA A 76 2.08 12.67 -4.75
CA ALA A 76 1.93 13.95 -4.06
C ALA A 76 0.45 14.26 -3.72
N MET A 77 -0.51 13.75 -4.50
CA MET A 77 -1.94 13.90 -4.24
C MET A 77 -2.47 12.97 -3.13
N GLN A 78 -1.71 11.96 -2.69
CA GLN A 78 -2.10 11.17 -1.52
C GLN A 78 -1.92 12.00 -0.25
N SER A 79 -3.02 12.32 0.44
CA SER A 79 -2.96 13.08 1.69
C SER A 79 -2.03 12.36 2.69
N PRO A 80 -1.22 13.10 3.47
CA PRO A 80 -0.38 12.51 4.52
C PRO A 80 -1.16 11.58 5.45
N GLU A 81 -2.39 11.96 5.78
CA GLU A 81 -3.33 11.19 6.59
C GLU A 81 -3.62 9.79 5.99
N SER A 82 -3.86 9.70 4.67
CA SER A 82 -4.12 8.41 4.01
C SER A 82 -2.91 7.47 4.03
N ARG A 83 -1.69 8.01 4.10
CA ARG A 83 -0.46 7.22 4.21
C ARG A 83 -0.26 6.73 5.64
N GLN A 84 -0.52 7.58 6.63
CA GLN A 84 -0.46 7.24 8.06
C GLN A 84 -1.48 6.16 8.42
N GLN A 85 -2.72 6.28 7.97
CA GLN A 85 -3.75 5.26 8.19
C GLN A 85 -3.39 3.91 7.56
N ARG A 86 -2.78 3.91 6.36
CA ARG A 86 -2.30 2.68 5.72
C ARG A 86 -1.15 2.03 6.48
N ALA A 87 -0.23 2.82 7.04
CA ALA A 87 0.85 2.31 7.89
C ALA A 87 0.27 1.65 9.15
N ILE A 88 -0.62 2.35 9.87
CA ILE A 88 -1.28 1.82 11.07
C ILE A 88 -2.05 0.53 10.76
N ALA A 89 -2.76 0.46 9.63
CA ALA A 89 -3.47 -0.75 9.23
C ALA A 89 -2.52 -1.93 8.91
N ALA A 90 -1.35 -1.67 8.34
CA ALA A 90 -0.33 -2.69 8.10
C ALA A 90 0.27 -3.21 9.41
N ASP A 91 0.54 -2.31 10.35
CA ASP A 91 1.04 -2.66 11.69
C ASP A 91 -0.01 -3.42 12.50
N ALA A 92 -1.29 -3.06 12.39
CA ALA A 92 -2.40 -3.79 12.99
C ALA A 92 -2.50 -5.22 12.46
N ARG A 93 -2.32 -5.42 11.14
CA ARG A 93 -2.30 -6.77 10.55
C ARG A 93 -1.14 -7.61 11.07
N THR A 94 0.03 -7.01 11.21
CA THR A 94 1.22 -7.69 11.76
C THR A 94 0.99 -8.06 13.23
N THR A 95 0.43 -7.13 14.00
CA THR A 95 0.09 -7.34 15.41
C THR A 95 -0.97 -8.44 15.58
N TYR A 96 -1.97 -8.50 14.69
CA TYR A 96 -2.97 -9.57 14.70
C TYR A 96 -2.35 -10.97 14.55
N LEU A 97 -1.41 -11.14 13.62
CA LEU A 97 -0.74 -12.43 13.44
C LEU A 97 0.07 -12.84 14.68
N ALA A 98 0.76 -11.87 15.30
CA ALA A 98 1.49 -12.09 16.53
C ALA A 98 0.55 -12.45 17.71
N LEU A 99 -0.56 -11.73 17.85
CA LEU A 99 -1.61 -12.00 18.84
C LEU A 99 -2.17 -13.39 18.68
N HIS A 100 -2.48 -13.79 17.45
CA HIS A 100 -3.04 -15.11 17.17
C HIS A 100 -2.06 -16.23 17.54
N ARG A 101 -0.77 -16.06 17.21
CA ARG A 101 0.29 -17.02 17.60
C ARG A 101 0.43 -17.09 19.12
N TYR A 102 0.43 -15.95 19.81
CA TYR A 102 0.49 -15.87 21.27
C TYR A 102 -0.72 -16.56 21.92
N LEU A 103 -1.93 -16.32 21.40
CA LEU A 103 -3.17 -16.92 21.87
C LEU A 103 -3.18 -18.45 21.75
N ILE A 104 -2.66 -18.99 20.63
CA ILE A 104 -2.55 -20.44 20.44
C ILE A 104 -1.66 -21.07 21.51
N GLU A 105 -0.58 -20.39 21.90
CA GLU A 105 0.39 -20.91 22.86
C GLU A 105 -0.05 -20.75 24.31
N HIS A 106 -0.51 -19.56 24.67
CA HIS A 106 -0.81 -19.19 26.05
C HIS A 106 -2.28 -19.34 26.43
N GLN A 107 -3.17 -19.60 25.47
CA GLN A 107 -4.63 -19.69 25.64
C GLN A 107 -5.28 -18.42 26.23
N GLN A 108 -4.53 -17.32 26.29
CA GLN A 108 -4.94 -16.04 26.84
C GLN A 108 -4.36 -14.92 26.00
N ALA A 109 -5.13 -13.85 25.78
CA ALA A 109 -4.66 -12.66 25.08
C ALA A 109 -3.56 -11.97 25.90
N PRO A 110 -2.53 -11.38 25.27
CA PRO A 110 -1.56 -10.58 25.99
C PRO A 110 -2.22 -9.29 26.49
N ASN A 111 -1.84 -8.88 27.69
CA ASN A 111 -2.31 -7.65 28.32
C ASN A 111 -1.55 -6.41 27.79
N THR A 112 -0.36 -6.61 27.23
CA THR A 112 0.51 -5.52 26.78
C THR A 112 1.24 -5.88 25.49
N MET A 113 1.59 -4.86 24.68
CA MET A 113 2.45 -5.05 23.50
C MET A 113 3.80 -5.68 23.86
N SER A 114 4.32 -5.45 25.07
CA SER A 114 5.64 -5.97 25.48
C SER A 114 5.71 -7.49 25.43
N GLN A 115 4.62 -8.19 25.73
CA GLN A 115 4.55 -9.66 25.69
C GLN A 115 4.66 -10.20 24.26
N LEU A 116 4.25 -9.42 23.26
CA LEU A 116 4.42 -9.80 21.86
C LEU A 116 5.86 -9.65 21.37
N TYR A 117 6.76 -9.02 22.13
CA TYR A 117 8.20 -8.97 21.82
C TYR A 117 8.98 -10.10 22.49
N GLU A 118 8.32 -10.94 23.29
CA GLU A 118 8.93 -12.13 23.87
C GLU A 118 9.06 -13.24 22.82
N VAL A 119 9.88 -14.24 23.14
CA VAL A 119 10.08 -15.42 22.31
C VAL A 119 9.09 -16.52 22.68
N ASP A 120 8.64 -17.25 21.68
CA ASP A 120 7.77 -18.41 21.83
C ASP A 120 8.54 -19.64 22.35
N ARG A 121 7.84 -20.76 22.56
CA ARG A 121 8.47 -22.03 22.98
C ARG A 121 9.55 -22.58 22.06
N TYR A 122 9.64 -22.12 20.81
CA TYR A 122 10.65 -22.51 19.83
C TYR A 122 11.83 -21.54 19.77
N GLY A 123 11.78 -20.44 20.53
CA GLY A 123 12.80 -19.41 20.55
C GLY A 123 12.62 -18.32 19.50
N ASP A 124 11.48 -18.29 18.79
CA ASP A 124 11.16 -17.29 17.79
C ASP A 124 10.32 -16.17 18.42
N PRO A 125 10.64 -14.88 18.18
CA PRO A 125 9.80 -13.79 18.68
C PRO A 125 8.42 -13.78 18.03
N TYR A 126 7.38 -13.42 18.78
CA TYR A 126 6.04 -13.21 18.21
C TYR A 126 6.02 -11.98 17.27
N LEU A 127 6.76 -10.93 17.63
CA LEU A 127 7.08 -9.77 16.79
C LEU A 127 8.60 -9.56 16.73
N GLU A 128 9.15 -9.55 15.53
CA GLU A 128 10.60 -9.41 15.29
C GLU A 128 11.17 -8.07 15.75
N GLN A 129 10.36 -7.00 15.71
CA GLN A 129 10.80 -5.65 16.03
C GLN A 129 9.71 -4.87 16.76
N THR A 130 10.14 -3.86 17.53
CA THR A 130 9.22 -2.91 18.16
C THR A 130 8.53 -2.09 17.07
N LEU A 131 7.21 -2.19 17.01
CA LEU A 131 6.39 -1.39 16.10
C LEU A 131 6.20 0.02 16.68
N LEU A 132 6.40 1.01 15.82
CA LEU A 132 6.20 2.42 16.13
C LEU A 132 5.18 3.00 15.17
N ASP A 133 4.29 3.84 15.70
CA ASP A 133 3.30 4.54 14.90
C ASP A 133 3.95 5.61 13.99
N PRO A 134 3.18 6.23 13.08
CA PRO A 134 3.73 7.27 12.20
C PRO A 134 4.33 8.49 12.93
N TRP A 135 4.04 8.66 14.22
CA TRP A 135 4.55 9.71 15.09
C TRP A 135 5.66 9.22 16.03
N GLN A 136 6.25 8.05 15.73
CA GLN A 136 7.35 7.42 16.47
C GLN A 136 7.01 7.04 17.91
N GLN A 137 5.73 6.87 18.23
CA GLN A 137 5.27 6.37 19.52
C GLN A 137 5.03 4.87 19.47
N ARG A 138 5.19 4.22 20.63
CA ARG A 138 4.85 2.80 20.75
C ARG A 138 3.34 2.64 20.76
N TYR A 139 2.86 1.67 19.99
CA TYR A 139 1.48 1.22 20.09
C TYR A 139 1.16 0.65 21.48
N ARG A 140 -0.12 0.70 21.85
CA ARG A 140 -0.68 0.03 23.04
C ARG A 140 -1.79 -0.93 22.63
N LEU A 141 -1.93 -2.01 23.40
CA LEU A 141 -3.12 -2.86 23.33
C LEU A 141 -4.12 -2.36 24.36
N ASP A 142 -5.39 -2.35 23.98
CA ASP A 142 -6.50 -2.06 24.87
C ASP A 142 -7.62 -3.06 24.62
N GLU A 143 -8.51 -3.23 25.60
CA GLU A 143 -9.70 -4.05 25.46
C GLU A 143 -10.93 -3.16 25.39
N GLN A 144 -11.64 -3.21 24.26
CA GLN A 144 -12.84 -2.43 24.03
C GLN A 144 -13.97 -3.35 23.57
N GLN A 145 -15.06 -3.38 24.34
CA GLN A 145 -16.27 -4.17 24.00
C GLN A 145 -15.96 -5.67 23.77
N GLY A 146 -15.02 -6.24 24.53
CA GLY A 146 -14.58 -7.63 24.37
C GLY A 146 -13.70 -7.88 23.14
N GLN A 147 -13.20 -6.82 22.50
CA GLN A 147 -12.27 -6.90 21.37
C GLN A 147 -10.92 -6.34 21.80
N THR A 148 -9.83 -7.00 21.39
CA THR A 148 -8.50 -6.42 21.54
C THR A 148 -8.27 -5.44 20.40
N VAL A 149 -7.95 -4.20 20.76
CA VAL A 149 -7.68 -3.11 19.83
C VAL A 149 -6.23 -2.67 19.94
N LEU A 150 -5.61 -2.40 18.79
CA LEU A 150 -4.35 -1.71 18.70
C LEU A 150 -4.62 -0.20 18.67
N VAL A 151 -3.95 0.55 19.55
CA VAL A 151 -4.15 2.00 19.67
C VAL A 151 -2.85 2.74 19.42
N SER A 152 -2.92 3.74 18.54
CA SER A 152 -1.92 4.77 18.30
C SER A 152 -2.40 6.06 18.95
N ASN A 153 -1.55 6.73 19.73
CA ASN A 153 -1.90 8.01 20.39
C ASN A 153 -2.01 9.18 19.40
N GLY A 154 -1.73 8.95 18.12
CA GLY A 154 -1.94 9.98 17.11
C GLY A 154 -0.92 11.12 17.22
N PRO A 155 -1.19 12.25 16.54
CA PRO A 155 -0.27 13.38 16.48
C PRO A 155 -0.07 14.10 17.83
N ASP A 156 -1.06 14.09 18.73
CA ASP A 156 -0.97 14.79 20.00
C ASP A 156 -0.17 14.00 21.07
N GLN A 157 0.09 12.72 20.80
CA GLN A 157 0.83 11.78 21.64
C GLN A 157 0.21 11.57 23.03
N LYS A 158 -1.02 12.03 23.26
CA LYS A 158 -1.72 11.88 24.54
C LYS A 158 -2.54 10.60 24.48
N ARG A 159 -2.63 9.93 25.63
CA ARG A 159 -3.46 8.72 25.75
C ARG A 159 -4.90 9.12 25.97
N TYR A 160 -5.83 8.38 25.36
CA TYR A 160 -7.27 8.59 25.52
C TYR A 160 -7.70 9.98 25.06
N SER A 161 -7.06 10.50 24.02
CA SER A 161 -7.46 11.73 23.33
C SER A 161 -8.39 11.42 22.15
N ASP A 162 -9.04 12.44 21.60
CA ASP A 162 -9.84 12.32 20.37
C ASP A 162 -8.98 11.99 19.15
N ASP A 163 -7.65 12.13 19.28
CA ASP A 163 -6.66 11.80 18.25
C ASP A 163 -6.20 10.33 18.30
N ASP A 164 -6.65 9.56 19.30
CA ASP A 164 -6.36 8.12 19.40
C ASP A 164 -6.94 7.38 18.19
N ILE A 165 -6.06 6.77 17.40
CA ILE A 165 -6.45 5.93 16.27
C ILE A 165 -6.50 4.48 16.76
N THR A 166 -7.70 3.91 16.78
CA THR A 166 -7.93 2.53 17.17
C THR A 166 -8.14 1.63 15.96
N THR A 167 -7.57 0.43 15.99
CA THR A 167 -7.81 -0.61 14.98
C THR A 167 -8.04 -1.93 15.68
N VAL A 168 -9.16 -2.58 15.38
CA VAL A 168 -9.49 -3.90 15.94
C VAL A 168 -8.49 -4.91 15.41
N VAL A 169 -7.80 -5.60 16.32
CA VAL A 169 -6.84 -6.65 15.96
C VAL A 169 -7.41 -8.03 16.26
N GLU A 170 -8.14 -8.24 17.35
CA GLU A 170 -8.78 -9.52 17.65
C GLU A 170 -10.24 -9.30 18.05
N ARG A 171 -11.17 -10.11 17.52
CA ARG A 171 -12.55 -10.17 18.01
C ARG A 171 -12.69 -11.41 18.86
N SER A 172 -13.02 -11.25 20.14
CA SER A 172 -13.38 -12.40 20.97
C SER A 172 -14.72 -12.94 20.48
N TYR A 173 -14.71 -14.12 19.84
CA TYR A 173 -15.92 -14.87 19.51
C TYR A 173 -16.33 -15.68 20.74
N TYR A 174 -16.86 -15.01 21.76
CA TYR A 174 -17.59 -15.68 22.85
C TYR A 174 -19.07 -15.80 22.50
#